data_AF-A0A6N4WY54-F1
#
_entry.id   AF-A0A6N4WY54-F1
#
_cell.length_a   1.000
_cell.length_b   1.000
_cell.length_c   1.000
_cell.angle_alpha   90.00
_cell.angle_beta   90.00
_cell.angle_gamma   90.00
#
_symmetry.space_group_name_H-M   'P 1'
#
loop_
_entity.id
_entity.type
_entity.pdbx_description
1 polymer ?
#
loop_
_entity_poly.entity_id
_entity_poly.type
_entity_poly.pdbx_seq_one_letter_code
_entity_poly.pdbx_strand_id
1 'polypeptide(L)'
;MKHSSYILLILALVLFPSTASANAGTPLMWASMLHLVFGNAVIGLTEGVLLSWMLKCSKRKSVLILIAANYASAWAGGFFVAGYLPSLVDITILNVESWFLAFVCVAFVVTIFIELPFFWFALGFRENGLRRIVKATLAVNVISYVFLFGWYWMASGTSMMSKLEVVPVDEIELSEPYTLYFISCKGDQVLRLELSELVSPRLVSEVSADRDDRLFARARDNSGFDLLVCLGGSESEVLILEDFSEQAPIEWRISEGHSEKAAGTWFNFGFVPSIGAASDWEFSTGFWPIGGLRCDNYETREALHFSLELPFAAWAVRNATHITGDYIVAQIGDDQICIIDPMSRRIALIARGMGPLVAKPKSSN
;
A
#
# COMPACT_ATOMS: atom_id res chain seq x y z
N MET A 1 44.38 1.77 -13.65
CA MET A 1 43.88 2.65 -12.57
C MET A 1 42.51 3.28 -12.82
N LYS A 2 41.96 3.36 -14.06
CA LYS A 2 40.64 3.99 -14.31
C LYS A 2 39.41 3.17 -13.87
N HIS A 3 39.52 1.85 -13.70
CA HIS A 3 38.38 1.01 -13.28
C HIS A 3 38.09 1.05 -11.77
N SER A 4 39.06 1.45 -10.94
CA SER A 4 38.89 1.49 -9.49
C SER A 4 37.93 2.59 -9.02
N SER A 5 37.83 3.69 -9.77
CA SER A 5 36.99 4.83 -9.41
C SER A 5 35.49 4.57 -9.61
N TYR A 6 35.12 3.77 -10.62
CA TYR A 6 33.72 3.42 -10.87
C TYR A 6 33.19 2.42 -9.84
N ILE A 7 34.02 1.47 -9.41
CA ILE A 7 33.64 0.52 -8.35
C ILE A 7 33.41 1.27 -7.05
N LEU A 8 34.26 2.25 -6.71
CA LEU A 8 34.08 3.06 -5.51
C LEU A 8 32.81 3.93 -5.56
N LEU A 9 32.47 4.47 -6.74
CA LEU A 9 31.25 5.26 -6.93
C LEU A 9 29.99 4.39 -6.81
N ILE A 10 30.01 3.19 -7.38
CA ILE A 10 28.90 2.23 -7.28
C ILE A 10 28.77 1.74 -5.83
N LEU A 11 29.89 1.41 -5.16
CA LEU A 11 29.88 1.02 -3.75
C LEU A 11 29.35 2.17 -2.88
N ALA A 12 29.76 3.41 -3.15
CA ALA A 12 29.28 4.58 -2.42
C ALA A 12 27.79 4.84 -2.65
N LEU A 13 27.28 4.63 -3.87
CA LEU A 13 25.84 4.75 -4.17
C LEU A 13 25.01 3.61 -3.55
N VAL A 14 25.56 2.40 -3.45
CA VAL A 14 24.91 1.26 -2.78
C VAL A 14 24.96 1.40 -1.26
N LEU A 15 25.99 2.07 -0.72
CA LEU A 15 26.16 2.34 0.70
C LEU A 15 25.54 3.68 1.14
N PHE A 16 24.96 4.45 0.22
CA PHE A 16 24.33 5.72 0.58
C PHE A 16 23.08 5.41 1.40
N PRO A 17 22.97 5.93 2.64
CA PRO A 17 21.82 5.66 3.47
C PRO A 17 20.58 6.18 2.76
N SER A 18 19.64 5.28 2.48
CA SER A 18 18.29 5.60 2.01
C SER A 18 17.47 6.20 3.14
N THR A 19 17.97 7.29 3.74
CA THR A 19 17.19 8.13 4.63
C THR A 19 16.20 8.90 3.77
N ALA A 20 14.98 8.39 3.70
CA ALA A 20 13.85 9.05 3.11
C ALA A 20 13.63 10.39 3.84
N SER A 21 13.99 11.50 3.19
CA SER A 21 13.39 12.78 3.57
C SER A 21 11.89 12.66 3.31
N ALA A 22 11.04 13.09 4.24
CA ALA A 22 9.57 12.95 4.14
C ALA A 22 9.00 13.51 2.82
N ASN A 23 9.73 14.43 2.19
CA ASN A 23 9.35 15.10 0.93
C ASN A 23 9.97 14.47 -0.33
N ALA A 24 10.79 13.43 -0.21
CA ALA A 24 11.52 12.87 -1.36
C ALA A 24 10.73 11.80 -2.13
N GLY A 25 9.54 11.39 -1.67
CA GLY A 25 8.80 10.26 -2.26
C GLY A 25 9.30 8.90 -1.75
N THR A 26 8.63 7.82 -2.16
CA THR A 26 8.91 6.46 -1.62
C THR A 26 10.04 5.74 -2.36
N PRO A 27 10.69 4.73 -1.75
CA PRO A 27 11.69 3.92 -2.44
C PRO A 27 11.17 3.33 -3.75
N LEU A 28 9.91 2.89 -3.77
CA LEU A 28 9.27 2.34 -4.97
C LEU A 28 9.12 3.38 -6.08
N MET A 29 8.77 4.63 -5.73
CA MET A 29 8.73 5.73 -6.70
C MET A 29 10.10 5.97 -7.35
N TRP A 30 11.16 6.03 -6.54
CA TRP A 30 12.53 6.21 -7.05
C TRP A 30 13.01 5.02 -7.85
N ALA A 31 12.77 3.81 -7.37
CA ALA A 31 13.10 2.57 -8.08
C ALA A 31 12.43 2.54 -9.46
N SER A 32 11.17 2.97 -9.54
CA SER A 32 10.42 3.10 -10.79
C SER A 32 11.02 4.17 -11.71
N MET A 33 11.30 5.37 -11.19
CA MET A 33 11.91 6.45 -11.97
C MET A 33 13.28 6.07 -12.52
N LEU A 34 14.16 5.51 -11.68
CA LEU A 34 15.49 5.06 -12.09
C LEU A 34 15.43 3.91 -13.09
N HIS A 35 14.51 2.97 -12.90
CA HIS A 35 14.28 1.90 -13.85
C HIS A 35 13.82 2.45 -15.21
N LEU A 36 12.84 3.36 -15.22
CA LEU A 36 12.33 3.98 -16.44
C LEU A 36 13.41 4.78 -17.16
N VAL A 37 14.22 5.58 -16.46
CA VAL A 37 15.22 6.45 -17.10
C VAL A 37 16.48 5.69 -17.50
N PHE A 38 17.03 4.84 -16.64
CA PHE A 38 18.33 4.19 -16.84
C PHE A 38 18.25 2.66 -16.87
N GLY A 39 17.42 2.06 -16.02
CA GLY A 39 17.34 0.61 -15.88
C GLY A 39 17.00 -0.10 -17.19
N ASN A 40 16.03 0.39 -17.95
CA ASN A 40 15.67 -0.17 -19.27
C ASN A 40 16.85 -0.21 -20.25
N ALA A 41 17.71 0.82 -20.26
CA ALA A 41 18.90 0.83 -21.11
C ALA A 41 19.93 -0.22 -20.66
N VAL A 42 20.11 -0.40 -19.34
CA VAL A 42 21.01 -1.42 -18.77
C VAL A 42 20.49 -2.83 -19.04
N ILE A 43 19.18 -3.06 -18.90
CA ILE A 43 18.55 -4.34 -19.21
C ILE A 43 18.71 -4.63 -20.72
N GLY A 44 18.28 -3.72 -21.59
CA GLY A 44 18.41 -3.91 -23.04
C GLY A 44 19.85 -4.09 -23.53
N LEU A 45 20.83 -3.44 -22.90
CA LEU A 45 22.26 -3.70 -23.15
C LEU A 45 22.63 -5.15 -22.79
N THR A 46 22.26 -5.59 -21.59
CA THR A 46 22.56 -6.93 -21.06
C THR A 46 21.91 -8.00 -21.93
N GLU A 47 20.64 -7.84 -22.24
CA GLU A 47 19.87 -8.70 -23.12
C GLU A 47 20.45 -8.74 -24.55
N GLY A 48 20.85 -7.59 -25.09
CA GLY A 48 21.45 -7.49 -26.42
C GLY A 48 22.79 -8.24 -26.51
N VAL A 49 23.61 -8.15 -25.46
CA VAL A 49 24.84 -8.92 -25.34
C VAL A 49 24.53 -10.40 -25.23
N LEU A 50 23.61 -10.78 -24.35
CA LEU A 50 23.21 -12.17 -24.13
C LEU A 50 22.67 -12.83 -25.41
N LEU A 51 21.77 -12.15 -26.11
CA LEU A 51 21.21 -12.59 -27.39
C LEU A 51 22.32 -12.79 -28.44
N SER A 52 23.24 -11.83 -28.53
CA SER A 52 24.37 -11.90 -29.48
C SER A 52 25.30 -13.07 -29.19
N TRP A 53 25.53 -13.39 -27.92
CA TRP A 53 26.34 -14.51 -27.48
C TRP A 53 25.63 -15.84 -27.78
N MET A 54 24.35 -15.98 -27.40
CA MET A 54 23.57 -17.20 -27.61
C MET A 54 23.41 -17.55 -29.10
N LEU A 55 23.16 -16.54 -29.94
CA LEU A 55 22.74 -16.74 -31.33
C LEU A 55 23.78 -16.29 -32.37
N LYS A 56 24.95 -15.81 -31.95
CA LYS A 56 26.06 -15.37 -32.82
C LYS A 56 25.64 -14.30 -33.84
N CYS A 57 24.80 -13.35 -33.43
CA CYS A 57 24.35 -12.24 -34.27
C CYS A 57 25.11 -10.94 -33.98
N SER A 58 24.81 -9.86 -34.73
CA SER A 58 25.49 -8.57 -34.57
C SER A 58 25.19 -7.94 -33.22
N LYS A 59 26.20 -7.90 -32.33
CA LYS A 59 26.10 -7.32 -30.99
C LYS A 59 25.57 -5.89 -30.99
N ARG A 60 26.10 -5.01 -31.86
CA ARG A 60 25.67 -3.60 -31.93
C ARG A 60 24.19 -3.48 -32.31
N LYS A 61 23.75 -4.27 -33.30
CA LYS A 61 22.36 -4.28 -33.75
C LYS A 61 21.43 -4.79 -32.64
N SER A 62 21.76 -5.94 -32.04
CA SER A 62 20.97 -6.54 -30.96
C SER A 62 20.82 -5.60 -29.75
N VAL A 63 21.90 -4.95 -29.32
CA VAL A 63 21.87 -4.00 -28.19
C VAL A 63 20.95 -2.82 -28.46
N LEU A 64 21.09 -2.14 -29.61
CA LEU A 64 20.27 -0.96 -29.90
C LEU A 64 18.77 -1.31 -29.99
N ILE A 65 18.46 -2.45 -30.59
CA ILE A 65 17.07 -2.91 -30.74
C ILE A 65 16.47 -3.31 -29.38
N LEU A 66 17.21 -4.05 -28.55
CA LEU A 66 16.68 -4.50 -27.25
C LEU A 66 16.61 -3.37 -26.22
N ILE A 67 17.46 -2.35 -26.30
CA ILE A 67 17.22 -1.11 -25.56
C ILE A 67 15.86 -0.52 -25.94
N ALA A 68 15.58 -0.34 -27.24
CA ALA A 68 14.29 0.19 -27.67
C ALA A 68 13.11 -0.72 -27.25
N ALA A 69 13.30 -2.04 -27.30
CA ALA A 69 12.31 -3.02 -26.88
C ALA A 69 11.94 -2.87 -25.39
N ASN A 70 12.93 -2.73 -24.52
CA ASN A 70 12.73 -2.58 -23.06
C ASN A 70 11.97 -1.30 -22.72
N TYR A 71 12.31 -0.17 -23.35
CA TYR A 71 11.53 1.05 -23.14
C TYR A 71 10.09 0.88 -23.63
N ALA A 72 9.88 0.26 -24.79
CA ALA A 72 8.55 0.03 -25.33
C ALA A 72 7.70 -0.86 -24.40
N SER A 73 8.28 -1.96 -23.90
CA SER A 73 7.61 -2.89 -22.98
C SER A 73 7.37 -2.27 -21.60
N ALA A 74 8.31 -1.48 -21.06
CA ALA A 74 8.14 -0.78 -19.79
C ALA A 74 7.02 0.27 -19.83
N TRP A 75 6.95 1.08 -20.88
CA TRP A 75 5.86 2.06 -21.04
C TRP A 75 4.50 1.38 -21.18
N ALA A 76 4.41 0.37 -22.05
CA ALA A 76 3.16 -0.37 -22.23
C ALA A 76 2.74 -1.13 -20.96
N GLY A 77 3.69 -1.75 -20.25
CA GLY A 77 3.46 -2.40 -18.97
C GLY A 77 3.00 -1.42 -17.89
N GLY A 78 3.61 -0.24 -17.80
CA GLY A 78 3.20 0.81 -16.88
C GLY A 78 1.77 1.29 -17.13
N PHE A 79 1.42 1.62 -18.37
CA PHE A 79 0.07 2.04 -18.71
C PHE A 79 -0.98 0.94 -18.51
N PHE A 80 -0.69 -0.28 -18.97
CA PHE A 80 -1.68 -1.36 -18.96
C PHE A 80 -1.75 -2.09 -17.62
N VAL A 81 -0.62 -2.56 -17.11
CA VAL A 81 -0.58 -3.44 -15.93
C VAL A 81 -0.68 -2.66 -14.62
N ALA A 82 0.01 -1.52 -14.51
CA ALA A 82 -0.06 -0.71 -13.28
C ALA A 82 -1.21 0.31 -13.31
N GLY A 83 -1.53 0.86 -14.49
CA GLY A 83 -2.58 1.89 -14.62
C GLY A 83 -3.99 1.35 -14.79
N TYR A 84 -4.20 0.36 -15.66
CA TYR A 84 -5.54 -0.05 -16.07
C TYR A 84 -6.04 -1.30 -15.34
N LEU A 85 -5.27 -2.39 -15.34
CA LEU A 85 -5.75 -3.67 -14.78
C LEU A 85 -6.16 -3.62 -13.30
N PRO A 86 -5.47 -2.89 -12.38
CA PRO A 86 -5.86 -2.86 -10.97
C PRO A 86 -7.23 -2.21 -10.76
N SER A 87 -7.68 -1.35 -11.69
CA SER A 87 -9.02 -0.75 -11.63
C SER A 87 -10.15 -1.72 -12.01
N LEU A 88 -9.82 -2.86 -12.62
CA LEU A 88 -10.80 -3.85 -13.07
C LEU A 88 -11.13 -4.90 -12.00
N VAL A 89 -10.32 -4.98 -10.94
CA VAL A 89 -10.35 -6.07 -9.98
C VAL A 89 -10.39 -5.50 -8.57
N ASP A 90 -11.20 -6.11 -7.72
CA ASP A 90 -11.29 -5.71 -6.32
C ASP A 90 -10.15 -6.36 -5.51
N ILE A 91 -9.04 -5.65 -5.39
CA ILE A 91 -7.87 -6.11 -4.64
C ILE A 91 -8.07 -5.78 -3.16
N THR A 92 -8.10 -6.81 -2.34
CA THR A 92 -8.29 -6.72 -0.89
C THR A 92 -7.21 -7.49 -0.15
N ILE A 93 -7.11 -7.31 1.16
CA ILE A 93 -6.18 -8.07 1.99
C ILE A 93 -6.37 -9.59 1.84
N LEU A 94 -7.58 -10.04 1.50
CA LEU A 94 -7.93 -11.45 1.30
C LEU A 94 -7.32 -12.06 0.05
N ASN A 95 -7.03 -11.26 -0.98
CA ASN A 95 -6.67 -11.77 -2.32
C ASN A 95 -5.42 -11.11 -2.92
N VAL A 96 -4.79 -10.17 -2.22
CA VAL A 96 -3.64 -9.40 -2.71
C VAL A 96 -2.47 -10.28 -3.13
N GLU A 97 -2.19 -11.37 -2.42
CA GLU A 97 -1.10 -12.29 -2.76
C GLU A 97 -1.36 -12.99 -4.10
N SER A 98 -2.60 -13.46 -4.30
CA SER A 98 -3.02 -14.11 -5.55
C SER A 98 -2.94 -13.14 -6.73
N TRP A 99 -3.40 -11.90 -6.51
CA TRP A 99 -3.30 -10.85 -7.53
C TRP A 99 -1.86 -10.41 -7.78
N PHE A 100 -1.00 -10.39 -6.76
CA PHE A 100 0.43 -10.12 -6.95
C PHE A 100 1.06 -11.10 -7.92
N LEU A 101 0.86 -12.40 -7.71
CA LEU A 101 1.37 -13.42 -8.61
C LEU A 101 0.77 -13.27 -10.02
N ALA A 102 -0.55 -13.03 -10.11
CA ALA A 102 -1.22 -12.82 -11.39
C ALA A 102 -0.65 -11.63 -12.16
N PHE A 103 -0.43 -10.49 -11.50
CA PHE A 103 0.16 -9.31 -12.11
C PHE A 103 1.59 -9.53 -12.58
N VAL A 104 2.42 -10.22 -11.79
CA VAL A 104 3.79 -10.60 -12.21
C VAL A 104 3.75 -11.47 -13.46
N CYS A 105 2.87 -12.47 -13.50
CA CYS A 105 2.71 -13.34 -14.68
C CYS A 105 2.19 -12.57 -15.91
N VAL A 106 1.17 -11.74 -15.74
CA VAL A 106 0.59 -10.94 -16.83
C VAL A 106 1.61 -9.95 -17.37
N ALA A 107 2.33 -9.25 -16.49
CA ALA A 107 3.37 -8.32 -16.89
C ALA A 107 4.46 -9.02 -17.69
N PHE A 108 4.93 -10.19 -17.25
CA PHE A 108 5.91 -11.00 -17.97
C PHE A 108 5.43 -11.41 -19.37
N VAL A 109 4.19 -11.89 -19.47
CA VAL A 109 3.58 -12.30 -20.75
C VAL A 109 3.43 -11.10 -21.70
N VAL A 110 2.94 -9.97 -21.20
CA VAL A 110 2.82 -8.73 -21.97
C VAL A 110 4.19 -8.26 -22.48
N THR A 111 5.22 -8.28 -21.64
CA THR A 111 6.60 -7.97 -22.06
C THR A 111 7.04 -8.87 -23.21
N ILE A 112 6.87 -10.20 -23.11
CA ILE A 112 7.23 -11.12 -24.19
C ILE A 112 6.52 -10.77 -25.49
N PHE A 113 5.21 -10.51 -25.46
CA PHE A 113 4.45 -10.19 -26.67
C PHE A 113 4.92 -8.89 -27.33
N ILE A 114 5.21 -7.87 -26.53
CA ILE A 114 5.66 -6.57 -27.03
C ILE A 114 7.08 -6.65 -27.59
N GLU A 115 7.95 -7.42 -26.95
CA GLU A 115 9.36 -7.51 -27.34
C GLU A 115 9.61 -8.50 -28.48
N LEU A 116 8.74 -9.49 -28.68
CA LEU A 116 8.86 -10.48 -29.76
C LEU A 116 9.17 -9.88 -31.15
N PRO A 117 8.49 -8.82 -31.64
CA PRO A 117 8.84 -8.19 -32.92
C PRO A 117 10.24 -7.58 -32.95
N PHE A 118 10.75 -7.09 -31.81
CA PHE A 118 12.11 -6.56 -31.71
C PHE A 118 13.16 -7.67 -31.79
N PHE A 119 12.92 -8.78 -31.10
CA PHE A 119 13.78 -9.98 -31.22
C PHE A 119 13.80 -10.52 -32.65
N TRP A 120 12.65 -10.54 -33.31
CA TRP A 120 12.56 -10.92 -34.71
C TRP A 120 13.38 -9.99 -35.61
N PHE A 121 13.27 -8.67 -35.44
CA PHE A 121 14.03 -7.69 -36.19
C PHE A 121 15.54 -7.77 -35.92
N ALA A 122 15.94 -8.05 -34.68
CA ALA A 122 17.34 -8.23 -34.30
C ALA A 122 17.98 -9.44 -34.99
N LEU A 123 17.29 -10.59 -35.02
CA LEU A 123 17.81 -11.85 -35.55
C LEU A 123 17.71 -11.97 -37.08
N GLY A 124 16.81 -11.24 -37.71
CA GLY A 124 16.58 -11.28 -39.17
C GLY A 124 15.86 -12.55 -39.64
N PHE A 125 15.38 -12.53 -40.88
CA PHE A 125 14.64 -13.65 -41.48
C PHE A 125 15.57 -14.81 -41.83
N ARG A 126 15.31 -15.99 -41.27
CA ARG A 126 15.96 -17.27 -41.61
C ARG A 126 14.96 -18.42 -41.51
N GLU A 127 15.18 -19.51 -42.26
CA GLU A 127 14.42 -20.75 -42.12
C GLU A 127 14.51 -21.29 -40.67
N ASN A 128 13.40 -21.79 -40.12
CA ASN A 128 13.23 -22.11 -38.69
C ASN A 128 13.37 -20.93 -37.70
N GLY A 129 13.25 -19.69 -38.18
CA GLY A 129 13.43 -18.47 -37.40
C GLY A 129 12.47 -18.35 -36.21
N LEU A 130 11.19 -18.68 -36.37
CA LEU A 130 10.17 -18.45 -35.33
C LEU A 130 10.46 -19.21 -34.02
N ARG A 131 10.72 -20.52 -34.11
CA ARG A 131 11.04 -21.33 -32.91
C ARG A 131 12.29 -20.82 -32.21
N ARG A 132 13.28 -20.35 -32.97
CA ARG A 132 14.52 -19.79 -32.44
C ARG A 132 14.29 -18.43 -31.77
N ILE A 133 13.47 -17.57 -32.38
CA ILE A 133 13.07 -16.27 -31.83
C ILE A 133 12.34 -16.48 -30.50
N VAL A 134 11.29 -17.31 -30.48
CA VAL A 134 10.49 -17.57 -29.25
C VAL A 134 11.37 -18.09 -28.12
N LYS A 135 12.25 -19.07 -28.38
CA LYS A 135 13.17 -19.59 -27.38
C LYS A 135 14.13 -18.53 -26.85
N ALA A 136 14.65 -17.68 -27.74
CA ALA A 136 15.59 -16.63 -27.37
C ALA A 136 14.91 -15.52 -26.56
N THR A 137 13.73 -15.06 -27.00
CA THR A 137 12.92 -14.09 -26.28
C THR A 137 12.62 -14.59 -24.88
N LEU A 138 12.11 -15.83 -24.75
CA LEU A 138 11.80 -16.42 -23.45
C LEU A 138 13.05 -16.53 -22.56
N ALA A 139 14.15 -17.09 -23.06
CA ALA A 139 15.36 -17.29 -22.25
C ALA A 139 15.97 -15.96 -21.77
N VAL A 140 16.01 -14.96 -22.65
CA VAL A 140 16.55 -13.63 -22.32
C VAL A 140 15.64 -12.91 -21.33
N ASN A 141 14.32 -12.91 -21.58
CA ASN A 141 13.34 -12.29 -20.69
C ASN A 141 13.33 -12.95 -19.31
N VAL A 142 13.41 -14.28 -19.19
CA VAL A 142 13.48 -14.96 -17.88
C VAL A 142 14.64 -14.43 -17.04
N ILE A 143 15.81 -14.24 -17.66
CA ILE A 143 17.00 -13.75 -16.95
C ILE A 143 16.82 -12.30 -16.51
N SER A 144 16.37 -11.41 -17.41
CA SER A 144 16.15 -10.00 -17.07
C SER A 144 15.04 -9.81 -16.04
N TYR A 145 13.96 -10.59 -16.15
CA TYR A 145 12.83 -10.48 -15.23
C TYR A 145 13.17 -10.90 -13.80
N VAL A 146 14.09 -11.86 -13.61
CA VAL A 146 14.58 -12.21 -12.26
C VAL A 146 15.26 -11.00 -11.61
N PHE A 147 16.09 -10.26 -12.36
CA PHE A 147 16.70 -9.03 -11.87
C PHE A 147 15.68 -7.93 -11.61
N LEU A 148 14.72 -7.78 -12.53
CA LEU A 148 13.67 -6.77 -12.41
C LEU A 148 12.77 -7.02 -11.20
N PHE A 149 12.36 -8.27 -11.01
CA PHE A 149 11.59 -8.72 -9.86
C PHE A 149 12.35 -8.43 -8.56
N GLY A 150 13.64 -8.81 -8.49
CA GLY A 150 14.48 -8.52 -7.32
C GLY A 150 14.60 -7.02 -7.03
N TRP A 151 14.78 -6.20 -8.07
CA TRP A 151 14.84 -4.74 -7.95
C TRP A 151 13.58 -4.14 -7.32
N TYR A 152 12.41 -4.49 -7.86
CA TYR A 152 11.13 -3.99 -7.35
C TYR A 152 10.79 -4.57 -5.98
N TRP A 153 11.08 -5.85 -5.75
CA TRP A 153 10.84 -6.49 -4.46
C TRP A 153 11.62 -5.80 -3.33
N MET A 154 12.88 -5.44 -3.55
CA MET A 154 13.69 -4.71 -2.56
C MET A 154 13.19 -3.28 -2.30
N ALA A 155 12.50 -2.66 -3.27
CA ALA A 155 11.97 -1.31 -3.16
C ALA A 155 10.54 -1.27 -2.59
N SER A 156 9.88 -2.42 -2.48
CA SER A 156 8.48 -2.55 -2.08
C SER A 156 8.29 -2.73 -0.57
N GLY A 157 7.16 -2.24 -0.08
CA GLY A 157 6.63 -2.59 1.25
C GLY A 157 5.79 -3.85 1.15
N THR A 158 6.23 -4.96 1.74
CA THR A 158 5.53 -6.25 1.63
C THR A 158 5.19 -6.87 2.97
N SER A 159 5.50 -6.21 4.09
CA SER A 159 5.35 -6.78 5.42
C SER A 159 3.89 -7.04 5.79
N MET A 160 2.95 -6.22 5.31
CA MET A 160 1.53 -6.47 5.54
C MET A 160 1.04 -7.74 4.82
N MET A 161 1.59 -8.06 3.65
CA MET A 161 1.25 -9.28 2.90
C MET A 161 2.02 -10.51 3.39
N SER A 162 3.27 -10.35 3.84
CA SER A 162 4.18 -11.47 4.13
C SER A 162 4.33 -11.80 5.61
N LYS A 163 3.99 -10.89 6.51
CA LYS A 163 4.15 -11.08 7.97
C LYS A 163 2.84 -11.19 8.71
N LEU A 164 1.71 -10.77 8.12
CA LEU A 164 0.40 -10.90 8.72
C LEU A 164 -0.34 -12.10 8.14
N GLU A 165 -0.95 -12.88 9.02
CA GLU A 165 -1.90 -13.91 8.67
C GLU A 165 -3.29 -13.30 8.54
N VAL A 166 -3.93 -13.53 7.39
CA VAL A 166 -5.29 -13.06 7.13
C VAL A 166 -6.26 -14.06 7.74
N VAL A 167 -7.01 -13.63 8.74
CA VAL A 167 -7.96 -14.47 9.48
C VAL A 167 -9.40 -13.96 9.32
N PRO A 168 -10.39 -14.86 9.43
CA PRO A 168 -11.77 -14.47 9.68
C PRO A 168 -11.90 -13.55 10.90
N VAL A 169 -12.86 -12.63 10.86
CA VAL A 169 -13.05 -11.62 11.92
C VAL A 169 -13.52 -12.24 13.25
N ASP A 170 -14.18 -13.40 13.22
CA ASP A 170 -14.62 -14.15 14.41
C ASP A 170 -13.46 -14.86 15.14
N GLU A 171 -12.27 -14.96 14.53
CA GLU A 171 -11.06 -15.43 15.22
C GLU A 171 -10.35 -14.32 16.04
N ILE A 172 -10.85 -13.07 15.97
CA ILE A 172 -10.33 -11.95 16.75
C ILE A 172 -11.25 -11.70 17.95
N GLU A 173 -10.82 -12.20 19.10
CA GLU A 173 -11.56 -12.09 20.36
C GLU A 173 -11.31 -10.73 21.04
N LEU A 174 -12.33 -9.87 21.04
CA LEU A 174 -12.30 -8.61 21.76
C LEU A 174 -12.74 -8.80 23.22
N SER A 175 -11.98 -8.22 24.14
CA SER A 175 -12.26 -8.28 25.59
C SER A 175 -13.38 -7.33 26.05
N GLU A 176 -13.70 -6.33 25.23
CA GLU A 176 -14.68 -5.29 25.54
C GLU A 176 -15.58 -5.01 24.33
N PRO A 177 -16.83 -4.53 24.55
CA PRO A 177 -17.71 -4.16 23.46
C PRO A 177 -17.27 -2.82 22.83
N TYR A 178 -17.18 -2.81 21.51
CA TYR A 178 -16.85 -1.62 20.72
C TYR A 178 -17.83 -1.46 19.56
N THR A 179 -18.15 -0.21 19.27
CA THR A 179 -18.98 0.16 18.13
C THR A 179 -18.09 0.85 17.09
N LEU A 180 -18.12 0.35 15.85
CA LEU A 180 -17.48 0.95 14.68
C LEU A 180 -18.49 1.82 13.93
N TYR A 181 -18.14 3.08 13.71
CA TYR A 181 -18.82 3.99 12.79
C TYR A 181 -17.95 4.20 11.56
N PHE A 182 -18.55 4.24 10.37
CA PHE A 182 -17.81 4.46 9.13
C PHE A 182 -18.73 5.00 8.04
N ILE A 183 -18.14 5.59 7.00
CA ILE A 183 -18.85 6.07 5.82
C ILE A 183 -18.89 4.94 4.78
N SER A 184 -20.03 4.75 4.11
CA SER A 184 -20.19 3.75 3.04
C SER A 184 -19.17 3.97 1.91
N CYS A 185 -18.85 2.92 1.13
CA CYS A 185 -17.97 3.05 -0.04
C CYS A 185 -18.46 4.08 -1.08
N LYS A 186 -19.76 4.39 -1.09
CA LYS A 186 -20.37 5.37 -1.99
C LYS A 186 -20.31 6.80 -1.45
N GLY A 187 -19.97 6.98 -0.17
CA GLY A 187 -19.99 8.28 0.48
C GLY A 187 -21.38 8.81 0.79
N ASP A 188 -22.43 7.99 0.67
CA ASP A 188 -23.82 8.42 0.82
C ASP A 188 -24.41 8.19 2.23
N GLN A 189 -23.74 7.40 3.06
CA GLN A 189 -24.29 6.93 4.34
C GLN A 189 -23.21 6.83 5.42
N VAL A 190 -23.57 7.19 6.64
CA VAL A 190 -22.84 6.82 7.86
C VAL A 190 -23.48 5.56 8.42
N LEU A 191 -22.67 4.54 8.63
CA LEU A 191 -23.06 3.21 9.09
C LEU A 191 -22.46 2.92 10.47
N ARG A 192 -23.13 2.05 11.22
CA ARG A 192 -22.74 1.55 12.54
C ARG A 192 -22.65 0.03 12.54
N LEU A 193 -21.60 -0.52 13.14
CA LEU A 193 -21.37 -1.95 13.29
C LEU A 193 -20.91 -2.26 14.72
N GLU A 194 -21.51 -3.25 15.38
CA GLU A 194 -21.00 -3.76 16.67
C GLU A 194 -19.90 -4.78 16.41
N LEU A 195 -18.69 -4.52 16.93
CA LEU A 195 -17.54 -5.39 16.69
C LEU A 195 -17.62 -6.73 17.44
N SER A 196 -18.45 -6.82 18.49
CA SER A 196 -18.64 -8.05 19.27
C SER A 196 -19.63 -9.04 18.64
N GLU A 197 -20.59 -8.55 17.85
CA GLU A 197 -21.65 -9.40 17.28
C GLU A 197 -21.50 -9.58 15.76
N LEU A 198 -20.77 -8.68 15.09
CA LEU A 198 -20.46 -8.74 13.65
C LEU A 198 -21.71 -8.94 12.76
N VAL A 199 -22.84 -8.37 13.18
CA VAL A 199 -24.10 -8.34 12.43
C VAL A 199 -23.98 -7.33 11.27
N SER A 200 -24.87 -7.38 10.28
CA SER A 200 -24.87 -6.40 9.18
C SER A 200 -24.88 -4.94 9.67
N PRO A 201 -24.10 -4.04 9.05
CA PRO A 201 -24.06 -2.62 9.41
C PRO A 201 -25.44 -1.97 9.36
N ARG A 202 -25.73 -1.08 10.31
CA ARG A 202 -26.98 -0.32 10.43
C ARG A 202 -26.77 1.12 9.99
N LEU A 203 -27.74 1.68 9.28
CA LEU A 203 -27.74 3.09 8.90
C LEU A 203 -27.87 4.00 10.13
N VAL A 204 -27.01 5.01 10.21
CA VAL A 204 -27.02 6.06 11.24
C VAL A 204 -27.57 7.37 10.66
N SER A 205 -27.01 7.80 9.53
CA SER A 205 -27.38 9.06 8.85
C SER A 205 -27.05 8.97 7.37
N GLU A 206 -27.73 9.76 6.56
CA GLU A 206 -27.33 10.05 5.18
C GLU A 206 -26.31 11.19 5.17
N VAL A 207 -25.37 11.15 4.23
CA VAL A 207 -24.32 12.17 4.05
C VAL A 207 -23.97 12.26 2.56
N SER A 208 -23.25 13.31 2.15
CA SER A 208 -22.63 13.40 0.83
C SER A 208 -21.14 13.64 1.02
N ALA A 209 -20.41 12.55 1.23
CA ALA A 209 -18.99 12.52 1.54
C ALA A 209 -18.17 12.11 0.31
N ASP A 210 -17.03 12.78 0.11
CA ASP A 210 -16.01 12.40 -0.85
C ASP A 210 -15.05 11.36 -0.27
N ARG A 211 -14.18 10.80 -1.12
CA ARG A 211 -13.30 9.67 -0.78
C ARG A 211 -12.29 9.94 0.33
N ASP A 212 -11.92 11.19 0.55
CA ASP A 212 -10.97 11.58 1.60
C ASP A 212 -11.69 11.96 2.91
N ASP A 213 -13.02 12.09 2.89
CA ASP A 213 -13.80 12.51 4.05
C ASP A 213 -13.76 11.45 5.16
N ARG A 214 -13.88 11.92 6.40
CA ARG A 214 -13.73 11.04 7.57
C ARG A 214 -14.62 11.41 8.72
N LEU A 215 -14.90 10.42 9.55
CA LEU A 215 -15.49 10.62 10.86
C LEU A 215 -14.43 11.06 11.87
N PHE A 216 -14.85 11.86 12.84
CA PHE A 216 -14.07 12.18 14.03
C PHE A 216 -15.00 12.44 15.22
N ALA A 217 -14.46 12.28 16.43
CA ALA A 217 -15.18 12.57 17.66
C ALA A 217 -14.76 13.93 18.23
N ARG A 218 -15.72 14.65 18.81
CA ARG A 218 -15.49 15.89 19.56
C ARG A 218 -15.96 15.70 20.99
N ALA A 219 -15.09 16.00 21.95
CA ALA A 219 -15.47 16.02 23.36
C ALA A 219 -16.45 17.17 23.64
N ARG A 220 -17.46 16.92 24.47
CA ARG A 220 -18.41 17.94 24.95
C ARG A 220 -17.92 18.50 26.30
N ASP A 221 -18.32 19.73 26.61
CA ASP A 221 -17.95 20.41 27.87
C ASP A 221 -18.45 19.66 29.13
N ASN A 222 -19.62 19.04 29.05
CA ASN A 222 -20.31 18.48 30.22
C ASN A 222 -20.06 16.98 30.46
N SER A 223 -19.81 16.22 29.38
CA SER A 223 -19.45 14.79 29.32
C SER A 223 -19.86 14.22 27.95
N GLY A 224 -19.20 13.13 27.54
CA GLY A 224 -19.51 12.41 26.31
C GLY A 224 -18.90 13.03 25.06
N PHE A 225 -19.25 12.44 23.92
CA PHE A 225 -18.66 12.77 22.62
C PHE A 225 -19.74 12.96 21.57
N ASP A 226 -19.53 13.91 20.67
CA ASP A 226 -20.30 14.06 19.44
C ASP A 226 -19.58 13.38 18.27
N LEU A 227 -20.36 12.78 17.36
CA LEU A 227 -19.86 12.18 16.13
C LEU A 227 -20.06 13.18 14.99
N LEU A 228 -18.98 13.52 14.30
CA LEU A 228 -19.00 14.45 13.17
C LEU A 228 -18.37 13.83 11.93
N VAL A 229 -18.77 14.31 10.76
CA VAL A 229 -18.08 14.11 9.48
C VAL A 229 -17.30 15.38 9.15
N CYS A 230 -16.03 15.23 8.77
CA CYS A 230 -15.21 16.28 8.17
C CYS A 230 -15.28 16.16 6.65
N LEU A 231 -15.86 17.16 5.98
CA LEU A 231 -15.98 17.23 4.52
C LEU A 231 -14.82 18.06 3.95
N GLY A 232 -13.89 17.40 3.29
CA GLY A 232 -12.61 17.97 2.82
C GLY A 232 -12.76 19.02 1.74
N GLY A 233 -13.80 18.95 0.91
CA GLY A 233 -14.06 19.94 -0.15
C GLY A 233 -14.44 21.33 0.35
N SER A 234 -14.97 21.42 1.58
CA SER A 234 -15.52 22.66 2.17
C SER A 234 -14.90 23.02 3.52
N GLU A 235 -14.01 22.17 4.06
CA GLU A 235 -13.55 22.21 5.46
C GLU A 235 -14.72 22.36 6.46
N SER A 236 -15.90 21.82 6.09
CA SER A 236 -17.11 21.91 6.91
C SER A 236 -17.27 20.66 7.73
N GLU A 237 -17.71 20.84 8.97
CA GLU A 237 -18.02 19.76 9.89
C GLU A 237 -19.54 19.60 9.95
N VAL A 238 -20.01 18.36 9.81
CA VAL A 238 -21.43 18.03 9.93
C VAL A 238 -21.62 17.12 11.14
N LEU A 239 -22.46 17.55 12.07
CA LEU A 239 -22.86 16.75 13.22
C LEU A 239 -23.74 15.59 12.77
N ILE A 240 -23.38 14.37 13.13
CA ILE A 240 -24.09 13.14 12.79
C ILE A 240 -24.89 12.62 13.98
N LEU A 241 -24.25 12.51 15.14
CA LEU A 241 -24.89 12.11 16.39
C LEU A 241 -24.38 12.98 17.53
N GLU A 242 -25.31 13.45 18.36
CA GLU A 242 -24.98 14.05 19.64
C GLU A 242 -24.74 12.98 20.69
N ASP A 243 -23.74 13.21 21.54
CA ASP A 243 -23.52 12.46 22.78
C ASP A 243 -23.60 10.93 22.57
N PHE A 244 -22.93 10.46 21.52
CA PHE A 244 -23.06 9.10 20.97
C PHE A 244 -22.28 8.06 21.77
N SER A 245 -21.29 8.49 22.56
CA SER A 245 -20.32 7.61 23.22
C SER A 245 -19.83 8.16 24.56
N GLU A 246 -19.46 7.25 25.47
CA GLU A 246 -18.73 7.56 26.71
C GLU A 246 -17.23 7.73 26.48
N GLN A 247 -16.65 7.00 25.52
CA GLN A 247 -15.23 7.08 25.16
C GLN A 247 -15.06 6.98 23.65
N ALA A 248 -14.38 7.96 23.08
CA ALA A 248 -14.05 8.01 21.66
C ALA A 248 -12.62 8.53 21.48
N PRO A 249 -11.96 8.24 20.34
CA PRO A 249 -10.60 8.66 20.10
C PRO A 249 -10.61 10.14 19.76
N ILE A 250 -9.85 10.93 20.53
CA ILE A 250 -9.61 12.33 20.21
C ILE A 250 -8.37 12.38 19.32
N GLU A 251 -8.45 13.15 18.24
CA GLU A 251 -7.30 13.36 17.37
C GLU A 251 -6.11 13.93 18.14
N TRP A 252 -4.91 13.39 17.89
CA TRP A 252 -3.71 13.72 18.66
C TRP A 252 -3.40 15.22 18.69
N ARG A 253 -3.63 15.96 17.60
CA ARG A 253 -3.43 17.41 17.55
C ARG A 253 -4.37 18.17 18.47
N ILE A 254 -5.58 17.67 18.67
CA ILE A 254 -6.54 18.26 19.59
C ILE A 254 -6.17 17.87 21.02
N SER A 255 -5.87 16.59 21.27
CA SER A 255 -5.53 16.12 22.62
C SER A 255 -4.26 16.76 23.18
N GLU A 256 -3.28 17.08 22.32
CA GLU A 256 -2.04 17.76 22.71
C GLU A 256 -2.16 19.30 22.70
N GLY A 257 -3.34 19.85 22.39
CA GLY A 257 -3.56 21.30 22.35
C GLY A 257 -2.85 22.01 21.19
N HIS A 258 -2.46 21.29 20.16
CA HIS A 258 -1.88 21.85 18.93
C HIS A 258 -2.94 22.48 18.01
N SER A 259 -4.21 22.11 18.15
CA SER A 259 -5.33 22.65 17.37
C SER A 259 -6.65 22.54 18.13
N GLU A 260 -7.55 23.51 17.93
CA GLU A 260 -8.94 23.43 18.40
C GLU A 260 -9.85 22.67 17.42
N LYS A 261 -9.38 22.47 16.19
CA LYS A 261 -10.12 21.79 15.12
C LYS A 261 -9.42 20.50 14.72
N ALA A 262 -10.20 19.54 14.23
CA ALA A 262 -9.65 18.35 13.59
C ALA A 262 -8.76 18.77 12.42
N ALA A 263 -7.67 18.04 12.20
CA ALA A 263 -6.92 18.26 10.97
C ALA A 263 -7.82 17.93 9.77
N GLY A 264 -7.60 18.62 8.66
CA GLY A 264 -8.29 18.30 7.41
C GLY A 264 -8.15 16.83 7.04
N THR A 265 -9.02 16.38 6.15
CA THR A 265 -9.14 15.00 5.65
C THR A 265 -7.81 14.35 5.27
N TRP A 266 -6.88 15.14 4.74
CA TRP A 266 -5.58 14.67 4.24
C TRP A 266 -4.53 14.33 5.32
N PHE A 267 -4.70 14.80 6.56
CA PHE A 267 -3.70 14.71 7.63
C PHE A 267 -4.05 13.68 8.72
N ASN A 268 -4.71 12.59 8.36
CA ASN A 268 -5.11 11.50 9.26
C ASN A 268 -4.04 10.40 9.43
N PHE A 269 -2.80 10.81 9.67
CA PHE A 269 -1.65 9.97 9.94
C PHE A 269 -0.82 10.49 11.12
N GLY A 270 0.12 9.69 11.61
CA GLY A 270 0.92 9.97 12.80
C GLY A 270 0.49 9.10 13.97
N PHE A 271 0.53 9.63 15.19
CA PHE A 271 0.16 8.88 16.40
C PHE A 271 -1.29 8.39 16.32
N VAL A 272 -1.47 7.12 16.69
CA VAL A 272 -2.77 6.47 16.73
C VAL A 272 -3.42 6.75 18.09
N PRO A 273 -4.59 7.41 18.13
CA PRO A 273 -5.29 7.65 19.39
C PRO A 273 -5.79 6.34 20.00
N SER A 274 -5.74 6.25 21.33
CA SER A 274 -6.11 5.05 22.09
C SER A 274 -7.43 5.24 22.84
N ILE A 275 -8.19 4.15 22.96
CA ILE A 275 -9.40 4.04 23.76
C ILE A 275 -9.26 2.83 24.69
N GLY A 276 -9.09 3.07 25.98
CA GLY A 276 -8.94 2.01 26.97
C GLY A 276 -7.85 2.30 27.98
N ALA A 277 -7.37 1.23 28.62
CA ALA A 277 -6.25 1.31 29.55
C ALA A 277 -4.95 1.68 28.82
N ALA A 278 -4.02 2.31 29.54
CA ALA A 278 -2.68 2.57 29.04
C ALA A 278 -1.99 1.24 28.67
N SER A 279 -1.24 1.26 27.56
CA SER A 279 -0.45 0.12 27.07
C SER A 279 1.02 0.50 26.98
N ASP A 280 1.89 -0.51 27.03
CA ASP A 280 3.32 -0.34 26.78
C ASP A 280 3.66 -0.13 25.30
N TRP A 281 2.66 -0.29 24.43
CA TRP A 281 2.77 -0.13 22.98
C TRP A 281 2.27 1.24 22.52
N GLU A 282 3.10 1.89 21.73
CA GLU A 282 2.78 3.11 20.99
C GLU A 282 2.62 2.76 19.51
N PHE A 283 1.57 3.30 18.90
CA PHE A 283 1.25 3.05 17.51
C PHE A 283 1.28 4.34 16.70
N SER A 284 1.82 4.26 15.49
CA SER A 284 1.79 5.37 14.53
C SER A 284 1.58 4.89 13.10
N THR A 285 0.96 5.73 12.27
CA THR A 285 0.79 5.49 10.83
C THR A 285 1.61 6.45 9.99
N GLY A 286 2.15 5.95 8.90
CA GLY A 286 2.97 6.75 7.99
C GLY A 286 2.15 7.54 6.96
N PHE A 287 2.70 8.67 6.51
CA PHE A 287 2.09 9.47 5.44
C PHE A 287 1.98 8.69 4.12
N TRP A 288 3.06 8.02 3.71
CA TRP A 288 3.11 7.20 2.50
C TRP A 288 2.70 5.74 2.77
N PRO A 289 2.25 4.98 1.75
CA PRO A 289 1.94 3.55 1.89
C PRO A 289 3.06 2.71 2.51
N ILE A 290 4.32 2.97 2.12
CA ILE A 290 5.50 2.31 2.72
C ILE A 290 5.66 2.58 4.22
N GLY A 291 5.16 3.73 4.69
CA GLY A 291 5.18 4.10 6.10
C GLY A 291 4.26 3.23 6.95
N GLY A 292 3.14 2.75 6.39
CA GLY A 292 2.32 1.70 6.97
C GLY A 292 1.88 1.96 8.42
N LEU A 293 1.76 0.87 9.20
CA LEU A 293 1.58 0.86 10.64
C LEU A 293 2.91 0.52 11.33
N ARG A 294 3.33 1.37 12.27
CA ARG A 294 4.48 1.17 13.13
C ARG A 294 4.01 0.97 14.58
N CYS A 295 4.60 -0.01 15.25
CA CYS A 295 4.31 -0.34 16.64
C CYS A 295 5.64 -0.33 17.39
N ASP A 296 5.76 0.46 18.44
CA ASP A 296 6.96 0.53 19.28
C ASP A 296 6.58 0.24 20.73
N ASN A 297 7.25 -0.72 21.37
CA ASN A 297 7.07 -1.00 22.78
C ASN A 297 8.14 -0.27 23.60
N TYR A 298 7.74 0.63 24.50
CA TYR A 298 8.72 1.47 25.21
C TYR A 298 9.51 0.72 26.27
N GLU A 299 8.95 -0.34 26.87
CA GLU A 299 9.60 -1.14 27.91
C GLU A 299 10.62 -2.12 27.32
N THR A 300 10.18 -2.93 26.37
CA THR A 300 10.97 -4.01 25.76
C THR A 300 11.88 -3.53 24.63
N ARG A 301 11.60 -2.34 24.07
CA ARG A 301 12.23 -1.80 22.85
C ARG A 301 11.95 -2.63 21.60
N GLU A 302 10.94 -3.50 21.62
CA GLU A 302 10.46 -4.18 20.43
C GLU A 302 9.83 -3.18 19.45
N ALA A 303 10.06 -3.39 18.16
CA ALA A 303 9.47 -2.57 17.10
C ALA A 303 8.95 -3.46 15.96
N LEU A 304 7.70 -3.24 15.57
CA LEU A 304 7.02 -3.92 14.47
C LEU A 304 6.62 -2.91 13.40
N HIS A 305 6.61 -3.35 12.14
CA HIS A 305 6.26 -2.51 11.01
C HIS A 305 5.54 -3.31 9.91
N PHE A 306 4.36 -2.84 9.54
CA PHE A 306 3.48 -3.45 8.55
C PHE A 306 3.10 -2.43 7.47
N SER A 307 3.49 -2.67 6.23
CA SER A 307 3.17 -1.81 5.09
C SER A 307 2.90 -2.63 3.83
N LEU A 308 2.12 -2.03 2.91
CA LEU A 308 1.92 -2.56 1.58
C LEU A 308 2.14 -1.46 0.53
N GLU A 309 3.25 -1.58 -0.21
CA GLU A 309 3.56 -0.74 -1.36
C GLU A 309 4.20 -1.60 -2.46
N LEU A 310 3.37 -1.98 -3.43
CA LEU A 310 3.68 -2.75 -4.63
C LEU A 310 3.42 -1.89 -5.87
N PRO A 311 4.02 -2.21 -7.04
CA PRO A 311 3.80 -1.45 -8.28
C PRO A 311 2.33 -1.27 -8.71
N PHE A 312 1.43 -2.14 -8.26
CA PHE A 312 0.01 -2.15 -8.62
C PHE A 312 -0.94 -2.05 -7.40
N ALA A 313 -0.39 -2.01 -6.17
CA ALA A 313 -1.16 -1.94 -4.94
C ALA A 313 -0.38 -1.16 -3.87
N ALA A 314 -0.86 0.03 -3.52
CA ALA A 314 -0.22 0.89 -2.54
C ALA A 314 -1.26 1.34 -1.52
N TRP A 315 -1.21 0.80 -0.31
CA TRP A 315 -2.23 1.02 0.72
C TRP A 315 -1.66 1.84 1.88
N ALA A 316 -2.13 3.07 1.99
CA ALA A 316 -1.92 3.86 3.20
C ALA A 316 -2.74 3.27 4.36
N VAL A 317 -2.23 3.39 5.59
CA VAL A 317 -2.98 3.09 6.81
C VAL A 317 -3.47 4.41 7.39
N ARG A 318 -4.79 4.55 7.54
CA ARG A 318 -5.46 5.80 7.90
C ARG A 318 -6.53 5.57 8.97
N ASN A 319 -6.93 6.65 9.64
CA ASN A 319 -8.05 6.66 10.59
C ASN A 319 -7.93 5.53 11.64
N ALA A 320 -6.71 5.29 12.11
CA ALA A 320 -6.44 4.20 13.03
C ALA A 320 -6.93 4.56 14.44
N THR A 321 -7.42 3.56 15.16
CA THR A 321 -7.75 3.63 16.59
C THR A 321 -7.13 2.44 17.30
N HIS A 322 -6.43 2.69 18.40
CA HIS A 322 -5.90 1.65 19.29
C HIS A 322 -6.92 1.34 20.38
N ILE A 323 -7.27 0.06 20.53
CA ILE A 323 -8.26 -0.41 21.50
C ILE A 323 -7.64 -1.43 22.48
N THR A 324 -8.38 -1.77 23.52
CA THR A 324 -7.93 -2.69 24.59
C THR A 324 -7.49 -4.04 24.02
N GLY A 325 -6.34 -4.54 24.49
CA GLY A 325 -5.71 -5.75 23.97
C GLY A 325 -4.71 -5.48 22.84
N ASP A 326 -4.33 -4.22 22.61
CA ASP A 326 -3.38 -3.79 21.58
C ASP A 326 -3.82 -4.06 20.15
N TYR A 327 -5.13 -4.19 19.93
CA TYR A 327 -5.70 -4.24 18.60
C TYR A 327 -5.76 -2.85 17.98
N ILE A 328 -5.55 -2.79 16.67
CA ILE A 328 -5.69 -1.58 15.87
C ILE A 328 -6.82 -1.76 14.88
N VAL A 329 -7.82 -0.88 14.93
CA VAL A 329 -8.83 -0.77 13.87
C VAL A 329 -8.44 0.38 12.97
N ALA A 330 -8.27 0.14 11.68
CA ALA A 330 -7.80 1.14 10.73
C ALA A 330 -8.39 0.93 9.34
N GLN A 331 -8.39 2.01 8.56
CA GLN A 331 -8.63 1.95 7.12
C GLN A 331 -7.30 1.64 6.40
N ILE A 332 -7.33 0.67 5.51
CA ILE A 332 -6.21 0.25 4.66
C ILE A 332 -6.58 0.51 3.20
N GLY A 333 -5.75 1.28 2.52
CA GLY A 333 -6.05 1.73 1.16
C GLY A 333 -7.28 2.62 1.15
N ASP A 334 -8.16 2.39 0.18
CA ASP A 334 -9.25 3.32 -0.11
C ASP A 334 -10.52 3.03 0.68
N ASP A 335 -10.81 1.76 0.98
CA ASP A 335 -12.11 1.38 1.52
C ASP A 335 -12.11 0.10 2.38
N GLN A 336 -10.95 -0.41 2.81
CA GLN A 336 -10.89 -1.62 3.63
C GLN A 336 -10.75 -1.25 5.09
N ILE A 337 -11.76 -1.57 5.90
CA ILE A 337 -11.67 -1.37 7.35
C ILE A 337 -11.26 -2.69 7.98
N CYS A 338 -10.06 -2.72 8.55
CA CYS A 338 -9.45 -3.91 9.11
C CYS A 338 -9.21 -3.74 10.60
N ILE A 339 -9.25 -4.88 11.32
CA ILE A 339 -8.69 -5.00 12.66
C ILE A 339 -7.38 -5.77 12.55
N ILE A 340 -6.36 -5.29 13.25
CA ILE A 340 -5.01 -5.83 13.25
C ILE A 340 -4.67 -6.21 14.69
N ASP A 341 -4.18 -7.43 14.88
CA ASP A 341 -3.49 -7.90 16.08
C ASP A 341 -1.99 -7.92 15.76
N PRO A 342 -1.24 -6.87 16.12
CA PRO A 342 0.19 -6.77 15.80
C PRO A 342 1.01 -7.87 16.45
N MET A 343 0.62 -8.31 17.66
CA MET A 343 1.39 -9.26 18.48
C MET A 343 1.27 -10.67 17.95
N SER A 344 0.04 -11.10 17.65
CA SER A 344 -0.20 -12.38 17.00
C SER A 344 0.05 -12.34 15.50
N ARG A 345 0.31 -11.15 14.93
CA ARG A 345 0.47 -10.89 13.50
C ARG A 345 -0.74 -11.36 12.69
N ARG A 346 -1.94 -11.04 13.16
CA ARG A 346 -3.20 -11.37 12.48
C ARG A 346 -3.89 -10.12 11.98
N ILE A 347 -4.62 -10.25 10.87
CA ILE A 347 -5.42 -9.17 10.29
C ILE A 347 -6.74 -9.74 9.78
N ALA A 348 -7.84 -9.03 10.06
CA ALA A 348 -9.15 -9.37 9.52
C ALA A 348 -9.81 -8.17 8.86
N LEU A 349 -10.50 -8.40 7.75
CA LEU A 349 -11.35 -7.42 7.10
C LEU A 349 -12.72 -7.38 7.82
N ILE A 350 -13.05 -6.25 8.42
CA ILE A 350 -14.29 -6.07 9.19
C ILE A 350 -15.42 -5.56 8.28
N ALA A 351 -15.13 -4.53 7.50
CA ALA A 351 -16.11 -3.83 6.69
C ALA A 351 -15.47 -3.17 5.46
N ARG A 352 -16.32 -2.75 4.52
CA ARG A 352 -15.94 -1.93 3.38
C ARG A 352 -16.52 -0.52 3.53
N GLY A 353 -15.66 0.49 3.49
CA GLY A 353 -16.01 1.90 3.70
C GLY A 353 -14.80 2.73 4.11
N MET A 354 -15.04 3.99 4.44
CA MET A 354 -14.00 4.98 4.70
C MET A 354 -14.23 5.73 6.01
N GLY A 355 -13.17 6.36 6.52
CA GLY A 355 -13.23 7.19 7.72
C GLY A 355 -13.69 6.46 8.98
N PRO A 356 -13.19 5.25 9.30
CA PRO A 356 -13.63 4.51 10.48
C PRO A 356 -13.35 5.30 11.77
N LEU A 357 -14.29 5.21 12.70
CA LEU A 357 -14.15 5.67 14.08
C LEU A 357 -14.68 4.58 15.01
N VAL A 358 -13.84 4.10 15.92
CA VAL A 358 -14.24 3.15 16.95
C VAL A 358 -14.57 3.90 18.23
N ALA A 359 -15.61 3.49 18.94
CA ALA A 359 -15.99 4.08 20.21
C ALA A 359 -16.52 3.03 21.18
N LYS A 360 -16.45 3.31 22.49
CA LYS A 360 -17.14 2.50 23.50
C LYS A 360 -18.61 2.94 23.58
N PRO A 361 -19.57 2.03 23.37
CA PRO A 361 -20.98 2.38 23.52
C PRO A 361 -21.25 2.85 24.94
N LYS A 362 -22.24 3.73 25.11
CA LYS A 362 -22.71 4.09 26.44
C LYS A 362 -23.21 2.85 27.17
N SER A 363 -22.84 2.73 28.44
CA SER A 363 -23.43 1.73 29.32
C SER A 363 -24.94 1.98 29.33
N SER A 364 -25.72 0.99 28.91
CA SER A 364 -27.16 1.08 28.99
C SER A 364 -27.53 1.17 30.47
N ASN A 365 -27.94 2.35 30.94
CA ASN A 365 -28.50 2.49 32.29
C ASN A 365 -29.85 1.77 32.38
#